data_AF-A0A943FHY0-F1
#
_entry.id   AF-A0A943FHY0-F1
#
_cell.length_a   1.000
_cell.length_b   1.000
_cell.length_c   1.000
_cell.angle_alpha   90.00
_cell.angle_beta   90.00
_cell.angle_gamma   90.00
#
_symmetry.space_group_name_H-M   'P 1'
#
loop_
_entity.id
_entity.type
_entity.pdbx_description
1 polymer ?
#
loop_
_entity_poly.entity_id
_entity_poly.type
_entity_poly.pdbx_seq_one_letter_code
_entity_poly.pdbx_strand_id
1 'polypeptide(L)'
;MEPLDSQQILAMYDQLGAAIAVIDRDMKIIYCNQQAQKFYSKVFGEREYLGYSTRNCHSQVNQRNIDALFLMFAMGKPMNFYHANFPGAEGGEVTVLQFPYWVNGKVEGILEINVESSLAAGGRGEHRRVFQET
;
A
#
# COMPACT_ATOMS: atom_id res chain seq x y z
N MET A 1 -25.99 13.69 9.44
CA MET A 1 -24.59 13.88 9.02
C MET A 1 -24.57 13.81 7.52
N GLU A 2 -23.90 14.76 6.88
CA GLU A 2 -23.62 14.68 5.45
C GLU A 2 -22.58 13.58 5.18
N PRO A 3 -22.60 12.95 3.99
CA PRO A 3 -21.50 12.09 3.55
C PRO A 3 -20.16 12.83 3.58
N LEU A 4 -19.09 12.11 3.87
CA LEU A 4 -17.74 12.68 3.86
C LEU A 4 -17.36 13.15 2.46
N ASP A 5 -16.71 14.30 2.36
CA ASP A 5 -16.09 14.75 1.12
C ASP A 5 -14.73 14.05 0.86
N SER A 6 -14.20 14.24 -0.35
CA SER A 6 -12.93 13.62 -0.75
C SER A 6 -11.74 14.04 0.13
N GLN A 7 -11.70 15.28 0.64
CA GLN A 7 -10.60 15.73 1.49
C GLN A 7 -10.66 15.06 2.86
N GLN A 8 -11.87 14.92 3.41
CA GLN A 8 -12.10 14.21 4.66
C GLN A 8 -11.69 12.73 4.56
N ILE A 9 -12.01 12.07 3.44
CA ILE A 9 -11.61 10.67 3.19
C ILE A 9 -10.08 10.54 3.13
N LEU A 10 -9.41 11.43 2.38
CA LEU A 10 -7.95 11.40 2.27
C LEU A 10 -7.27 11.67 3.63
N ALA A 11 -7.79 12.62 4.40
CA ALA A 11 -7.30 12.89 5.75
C ALA A 11 -7.47 11.70 6.70
N MET A 12 -8.55 10.91 6.56
CA MET A 12 -8.72 9.67 7.32
C MET A 12 -7.66 8.62 6.96
N TYR A 13 -7.31 8.50 5.68
CA TYR A 13 -6.25 7.57 5.26
C TYR A 13 -4.87 7.94 5.81
N ASP A 14 -4.54 9.23 5.89
CA ASP A 14 -3.30 9.67 6.54
C ASP A 14 -3.28 9.33 8.05
N GLN A 15 -4.44 9.34 8.73
CA GLN A 15 -4.55 9.00 10.15
C GLN A 15 -4.37 7.50 10.45
N LEU A 16 -4.48 6.62 9.45
CA LEU A 16 -4.26 5.17 9.65
C LEU A 16 -2.79 4.85 9.97
N GLY A 17 -1.86 5.77 9.70
CA GLY A 17 -0.42 5.56 9.87
C GLY A 17 0.20 4.62 8.84
N ALA A 18 -0.60 4.00 7.97
CA ALA A 18 -0.15 3.11 6.91
C ALA A 18 0.33 3.87 5.67
N ALA A 19 1.34 3.33 5.00
CA ALA A 19 1.82 3.83 3.73
C ALA A 19 0.91 3.33 2.60
N ILE A 20 0.17 4.24 1.95
CA ILE A 20 -0.82 3.94 0.92
C ILE A 20 -0.42 4.60 -0.41
N ALA A 21 -0.36 3.80 -1.47
CA ALA A 21 -0.10 4.28 -2.82
C ALA A 21 -1.03 3.59 -3.83
N VAL A 22 -1.28 4.25 -4.97
CA VAL A 22 -1.96 3.64 -6.12
C VAL A 22 -1.03 3.67 -7.31
N ILE A 23 -0.84 2.51 -7.94
CA ILE A 23 -0.01 2.31 -9.13
C ILE A 23 -0.93 2.04 -10.31
N ASP A 24 -0.80 2.80 -11.39
CA ASP A 24 -1.60 2.61 -12.61
C ASP A 24 -1.06 1.47 -13.50
N ARG A 25 -1.75 1.20 -14.62
CA ARG A 25 -1.36 0.17 -15.59
C ARG A 25 -0.03 0.46 -16.31
N ASP A 26 0.41 1.71 -16.36
CA ASP A 26 1.72 2.09 -16.90
C ASP A 26 2.84 1.95 -15.85
N MET A 27 2.50 1.42 -14.67
CA MET A 27 3.37 1.31 -13.51
C MET A 27 3.87 2.68 -13.01
N LYS A 28 3.02 3.71 -13.05
CA LYS A 28 3.25 5.00 -12.39
C LYS A 28 2.46 5.09 -11.11
N ILE A 29 3.06 5.69 -10.09
CA ILE A 29 2.36 6.01 -8.85
C ILE A 29 1.44 7.22 -9.11
N ILE A 30 0.13 7.03 -9.09
CA ILE A 30 -0.88 8.06 -9.35
C ILE A 30 -1.52 8.62 -8.08
N TYR A 31 -1.29 7.97 -6.94
CA TYR A 31 -1.60 8.47 -5.61
C TYR A 31 -0.52 7.99 -4.64
N CYS A 32 -0.13 8.85 -3.72
CA CYS A 32 0.84 8.57 -2.67
C CYS A 32 0.47 9.41 -1.45
N ASN A 33 0.11 8.76 -0.34
CA ASN A 33 -0.17 9.48 0.90
C ASN A 33 1.14 9.90 1.60
N GLN A 34 1.03 10.73 2.64
CA GLN A 34 2.23 11.26 3.29
C GLN A 34 3.12 10.15 3.89
N GLN A 35 2.49 9.10 4.41
CA GLN A 35 3.19 7.97 5.01
C GLN A 35 3.91 7.11 3.94
N ALA A 36 3.30 6.89 2.77
CA ALA A 36 3.95 6.22 1.65
C ALA A 36 5.16 7.00 1.15
N GLN A 37 5.04 8.33 1.03
CA GLN A 37 6.17 9.19 0.66
C GLN A 37 7.34 9.02 1.64
N LYS A 38 7.10 9.07 2.95
CA LYS A 38 8.14 8.86 3.98
C LYS A 38 8.73 7.45 3.92
N PHE A 39 7.87 6.43 3.85
CA PHE A 39 8.28 5.04 3.79
C PHE A 39 9.18 4.77 2.57
N TYR A 40 8.74 5.18 1.37
CA TYR A 40 9.52 4.99 0.15
C TYR A 40 10.82 5.80 0.16
N SER A 41 10.81 7.05 0.64
CA SER A 41 12.05 7.83 0.83
C SER A 41 13.05 7.10 1.73
N LYS A 42 12.58 6.49 2.82
CA LYS A 42 13.41 5.76 3.77
C LYS A 42 13.98 4.46 3.21
N VAL A 43 13.17 3.71 2.45
CA VAL A 43 13.54 2.37 1.97
C VAL A 43 14.25 2.41 0.60
N PHE A 44 13.88 3.33 -0.28
CA PHE A 44 14.34 3.40 -1.67
C PHE A 44 15.07 4.71 -2.02
N GLY A 45 15.22 5.62 -1.05
CA GLY A 45 15.95 6.89 -1.17
C GLY A 45 15.04 8.09 -1.46
N GLU A 46 15.49 9.27 -1.01
CA GLU A 46 14.74 10.52 -1.09
C GLU A 46 14.42 10.94 -2.54
N ARG A 47 13.13 11.15 -2.83
CA ARG A 47 12.59 11.72 -4.08
C ARG A 47 11.09 11.97 -3.96
N GLU A 48 10.53 12.70 -4.91
CA GLU A 48 9.08 12.72 -5.13
C GLU A 48 8.63 11.41 -5.81
N TYR A 49 7.76 10.65 -5.15
CA TYR A 49 7.27 9.36 -5.68
C TYR A 49 6.00 9.50 -6.53
N LEU A 50 5.22 10.58 -6.37
CA LEU A 50 4.06 10.82 -7.23
C LEU A 50 4.52 10.99 -8.68
N GLY A 51 3.90 10.25 -9.60
CA GLY A 51 4.27 10.18 -11.02
C GLY A 51 5.50 9.33 -11.32
N TYR A 52 6.24 8.87 -10.29
CA TYR A 52 7.42 8.03 -10.48
C TYR A 52 7.01 6.63 -10.95
N SER A 53 7.78 6.06 -11.87
CA SER A 53 7.51 4.72 -12.37
C SER A 53 8.13 3.64 -11.49
N THR A 54 7.32 2.70 -11.01
CA THR A 54 7.76 1.55 -10.23
C THR A 54 8.60 0.57 -11.05
N ARG A 55 8.61 0.69 -12.39
CA ARG A 55 9.58 -0.01 -13.27
C ARG A 55 11.02 0.27 -12.87
N ASN A 56 11.29 1.47 -12.36
CA ASN A 56 12.63 1.84 -11.91
C ASN A 56 12.97 1.30 -10.51
N CYS A 57 11.98 0.75 -9.79
CA CYS A 57 12.15 0.14 -8.46
C CYS A 57 12.23 -1.39 -8.50
N HIS A 58 11.90 -2.00 -9.64
CA HIS A 58 11.72 -3.45 -9.74
C HIS A 58 12.57 -4.05 -10.86
N SER A 59 13.17 -5.21 -10.58
CA SER A 59 13.82 -6.03 -11.61
C SER A 59 12.83 -6.43 -12.70
N GLN A 60 13.32 -6.81 -13.88
CA GLN A 60 12.44 -7.25 -14.98
C GLN A 60 11.54 -8.45 -14.58
N VAL A 61 12.02 -9.33 -13.71
CA VAL A 61 11.24 -10.45 -13.17
C VAL A 61 10.07 -9.92 -12.34
N ASN A 62 10.32 -8.97 -11.44
CA ASN A 62 9.28 -8.39 -10.61
C ASN A 62 8.29 -7.55 -11.42
N GLN A 63 8.75 -6.85 -12.46
CA GLN A 63 7.86 -6.16 -13.40
C GLN A 63 6.87 -7.13 -14.06
N ARG A 64 7.34 -8.29 -14.54
CA ARG A 64 6.46 -9.33 -15.10
C ARG A 64 5.49 -9.90 -14.06
N ASN A 65 5.93 -10.04 -12.81
CA ASN A 65 5.05 -10.48 -11.73
C ASN A 65 3.93 -9.47 -11.43
N ILE A 66 4.24 -8.16 -11.52
CA ILE A 66 3.24 -7.10 -11.39
C ILE A 66 2.26 -7.12 -12.57
N ASP A 67 2.75 -7.27 -13.81
CA ASP A 67 1.89 -7.44 -14.99
C ASP A 67 0.97 -8.66 -14.85
N ALA A 68 1.49 -9.79 -14.35
CA ALA A 68 0.70 -10.97 -14.06
C ALA A 68 -0.33 -10.73 -12.95
N LEU A 69 0.00 -9.93 -11.94
CA LEU A 69 -0.91 -9.59 -10.86
C LEU A 69 -2.12 -8.78 -11.37
N PHE A 70 -1.91 -7.83 -12.29
CA PHE A 70 -3.01 -7.13 -12.97
C PHE A 70 -3.97 -8.10 -13.67
N LEU A 71 -3.44 -9.12 -14.36
CA LEU A 71 -4.25 -10.15 -15.00
C LEU A 71 -5.04 -10.98 -13.98
N MET A 72 -4.39 -11.40 -12.89
CA MET A 72 -5.07 -12.16 -11.83
C MET A 72 -6.21 -11.35 -11.20
N PHE A 73 -6.00 -10.05 -10.98
CA PHE A 73 -7.04 -9.15 -10.50
C PHE A 73 -8.19 -9.01 -11.48
N ALA A 74 -7.91 -8.85 -12.78
CA ALA A 74 -8.95 -8.85 -13.81
C ALA A 74 -9.74 -10.17 -13.87
N MET A 75 -9.11 -11.30 -13.49
CA MET A 75 -9.74 -12.62 -13.38
C MET A 75 -10.47 -12.84 -12.04
N GLY A 76 -10.54 -11.84 -11.17
CA GLY A 76 -11.32 -11.90 -9.93
C GLY A 76 -10.50 -12.29 -8.69
N LYS A 77 -9.17 -12.32 -8.74
CA LYS A 77 -8.36 -12.39 -7.51
C LYS A 77 -8.68 -11.15 -6.66
N PRO A 78 -9.10 -11.30 -5.39
CA PRO A 78 -9.56 -10.16 -4.60
C PRO A 78 -8.40 -9.33 -4.01
N MET A 79 -7.26 -9.99 -3.75
CA MET A 79 -6.11 -9.40 -3.06
C MET A 79 -4.85 -10.24 -3.30
N ASN A 80 -3.70 -9.58 -3.29
CA ASN A 80 -2.39 -10.18 -3.06
C ASN A 80 -1.83 -9.67 -1.72
N PHE A 81 -1.15 -10.53 -0.97
CA PHE A 81 -0.54 -10.15 0.29
C PHE A 81 0.74 -10.95 0.53
N TYR A 82 1.73 -10.31 1.15
CA TYR A 82 2.97 -10.97 1.54
C TYR A 82 3.68 -10.19 2.65
N HIS A 83 4.62 -10.87 3.33
CA HIS A 83 5.53 -10.25 4.29
C HIS A 83 6.90 -10.09 3.64
N ALA A 84 7.53 -8.95 3.86
CA ALA A 84 8.85 -8.66 3.33
C ALA A 84 9.76 -8.02 4.39
N ASN A 85 11.04 -8.38 4.33
CA ASN A 85 12.07 -7.74 5.12
C ASN A 85 12.54 -6.49 4.39
N PHE A 86 12.30 -5.33 5.01
CA PHE A 86 12.83 -4.05 4.56
C PHE A 86 13.64 -3.48 5.72
N PRO A 87 14.98 -3.61 5.74
CA PRO A 87 15.80 -3.11 6.84
C PRO A 87 15.62 -1.61 7.14
N GLY A 88 15.23 -0.83 6.12
CA GLY A 88 14.87 0.58 6.29
C GLY A 88 13.49 0.81 6.91
N ALA A 89 12.59 -0.17 6.97
CA ALA A 89 11.28 -0.04 7.59
C ALA A 89 11.37 -0.01 9.13
N GLU A 90 10.45 0.68 9.79
CA GLU A 90 10.26 0.59 11.23
C GLU A 90 9.86 -0.83 11.65
N GLY A 91 10.66 -1.42 12.54
CA GLY A 91 10.50 -2.83 12.92
C GLY A 91 11.09 -3.82 11.91
N GLY A 92 11.76 -3.34 10.84
CA GLY A 92 12.53 -4.16 9.89
C GLY A 92 11.72 -5.04 8.94
N GLU A 93 10.40 -5.07 9.11
CA GLU A 93 9.47 -5.92 8.38
C GLU A 93 8.23 -5.12 7.97
N VAL A 94 7.65 -5.50 6.83
CA VAL A 94 6.42 -4.89 6.31
C VAL A 94 5.49 -5.99 5.82
N THR A 95 4.21 -5.86 6.17
CA THR A 95 3.13 -6.57 5.49
C THR A 95 2.65 -5.71 4.33
N VAL A 96 2.79 -6.23 3.11
CA VAL A 96 2.32 -5.55 1.89
C VAL A 96 0.98 -6.16 1.50
N LEU A 97 -0.03 -5.30 1.36
CA LEU A 97 -1.36 -5.63 0.87
C LEU A 97 -1.57 -4.95 -0.47
N GLN A 98 -2.03 -5.68 -1.46
CA GLN A 98 -2.27 -5.18 -2.80
C GLN A 98 -3.68 -5.55 -3.23
N PHE A 99 -4.47 -4.53 -3.56
CA PHE A 99 -5.86 -4.66 -4.00
C PHE A 99 -6.01 -4.12 -5.42
N PRO A 100 -6.94 -4.67 -6.22
CA PRO A 100 -7.29 -4.07 -7.49
C PRO A 100 -7.98 -2.72 -7.31
N TYR A 101 -7.52 -1.70 -8.01
CA TYR A 101 -8.22 -0.43 -8.14
C TYR A 101 -9.15 -0.49 -9.36
N TRP A 102 -10.45 -0.50 -9.12
CA TRP A 102 -11.48 -0.63 -10.16
C TRP A 102 -12.06 0.73 -10.55
N VAL A 103 -12.19 0.96 -11.85
CA VAL A 103 -12.96 2.07 -12.42
C VAL A 103 -13.85 1.50 -13.52
N ASN A 104 -15.17 1.70 -13.41
CA ASN A 104 -16.15 1.25 -14.41
C ASN A 104 -16.00 -0.23 -14.81
N GLY A 105 -15.77 -1.11 -13.83
CA GLY A 105 -15.63 -2.55 -14.06
C GLY A 105 -14.30 -2.99 -14.70
N LYS A 106 -13.30 -2.11 -14.76
CA LYS A 106 -11.94 -2.44 -15.22
C LYS A 106 -10.93 -2.18 -14.11
N VAL A 107 -9.91 -3.03 -14.03
CA VAL A 107 -8.74 -2.79 -13.17
C VAL A 107 -7.90 -1.70 -13.81
N GLU A 108 -7.88 -0.51 -13.21
CA GLU A 108 -7.07 0.63 -13.67
C GLU A 108 -5.77 0.78 -12.87
N GLY A 109 -5.63 0.05 -11.76
CA GLY A 109 -4.43 0.12 -10.94
C GLY A 109 -4.36 -0.95 -9.86
N ILE A 110 -3.33 -0.83 -9.04
CA ILE A 110 -3.12 -1.57 -7.80
C ILE A 110 -3.09 -0.55 -6.67
N LEU A 111 -3.99 -0.69 -5.71
CA LEU A 111 -3.88 -0.04 -4.41
C LEU A 111 -2.92 -0.86 -3.57
N GLU A 112 -1.77 -0.28 -3.23
CA GLU A 112 -0.79 -0.88 -2.33
C GLU A 112 -0.84 -0.23 -0.96
N ILE A 113 -0.89 -1.07 0.08
CA ILE A 113 -0.84 -0.66 1.49
C ILE A 113 0.34 -1.39 2.14
N ASN A 114 1.30 -0.61 2.61
CA ASN A 114 2.46 -1.09 3.35
C ASN A 114 2.22 -0.84 4.85
N VAL A 115 2.09 -1.92 5.61
CA VAL A 115 1.93 -1.89 7.06
C VAL A 115 3.25 -2.31 7.70
N GLU A 116 3.99 -1.34 8.24
CA GLU A 116 5.23 -1.59 8.97
C GLU A 116 4.94 -2.39 10.25
N SER A 117 5.79 -3.36 10.57
CA SER A 117 5.57 -4.25 11.70
C SER A 117 5.57 -3.53 13.05
N SER A 118 6.16 -2.33 13.14
CA SER A 118 6.09 -1.43 14.30
C SER A 118 4.65 -1.00 14.62
N LEU A 119 3.81 -0.75 13.61
CA LEU A 119 2.39 -0.42 13.79
C LEU A 119 1.65 -1.57 14.49
N ALA A 120 1.97 -2.81 14.12
CA ALA A 120 1.43 -4.00 14.76
C ALA A 120 2.10 -4.32 16.11
N ALA A 121 3.37 -3.96 16.30
CA ALA A 121 4.11 -4.19 17.54
C ALA A 121 3.48 -3.46 18.74
N GLY A 122 2.93 -2.26 18.52
CA GLY A 122 2.17 -1.52 19.52
C GLY A 122 0.90 -2.23 20.01
N GLY A 123 0.38 -3.22 19.27
CA GLY A 123 -0.79 -4.03 19.63
C GLY A 123 -0.46 -5.46 20.10
N ARG A 124 0.82 -5.85 20.19
CA ARG A 124 1.21 -7.17 20.70
C ARG A 124 1.05 -7.20 22.22
N GLY A 125 0.23 -8.15 22.70
CA GLY A 125 -0.09 -8.37 24.12
C GLY A 125 -1.59 -8.28 24.41
N GLU A 126 -2.12 -9.23 25.19
CA GLU A 126 -3.56 -9.30 25.54
C GLU A 126 -4.09 -8.02 26.19
N HIS A 127 -3.22 -7.24 26.85
CA HIS A 127 -3.56 -6.03 27.60
C HIS A 127 -3.89 -4.79 26.75
N ARG A 128 -3.82 -4.85 25.41
CA ARG A 128 -4.10 -3.71 24.52
C ARG A 128 -5.28 -3.90 23.59
N ARG A 129 -5.96 -5.06 23.63
CA ARG A 129 -7.22 -5.24 22.91
C ARG A 129 -8.34 -4.57 23.69
N VAL A 130 -8.94 -3.53 23.11
CA VAL A 130 -10.11 -2.84 23.69
C VAL A 130 -11.35 -3.73 23.61
N PHE A 131 -11.40 -4.63 22.63
CA PHE A 131 -12.48 -5.59 22.44
C PHE A 131 -12.02 -6.97 22.92
N GLN A 132 -12.73 -7.49 23.93
CA GLN A 132 -12.69 -8.90 24.27
C GLN A 132 -13.89 -9.55 23.56
N GLU A 133 -13.64 -10.62 22.82
CA GLU A 133 -14.72 -11.44 22.29
C GLU A 133 -15.40 -12.14 23.49
N THR A 134 -16.69 -11.86 23.67
CA THR A 134 -17.57 -12.54 24.64
C THR A 134 -18.15 -13.80 24.05
#